data_AF-A0A8H7LDM6-F1
#
_entry.id   AF-A0A8H7LDM6-F1
#
_cell.length_a   1.000
_cell.length_b   1.000
_cell.length_c   1.000
_cell.angle_alpha   90.00
_cell.angle_beta   90.00
_cell.angle_gamma   90.00
#
_symmetry.space_group_name_H-M   'P 1'
#
loop_
_entity.id
_entity.type
_entity.pdbx_description
1 polymer ?
#
loop_
_entity_poly.entity_id
_entity_poly.type
_entity_poly.pdbx_seq_one_letter_code
_entity_poly.pdbx_strand_id
1 'polypeptide(L)'
;MFHDPQNANLKIPRLSLLSLCKPYSDRKTAIDIENDIVMLVQCKNYKLKIAAATVRELAGIREFHINMRLKADKMKTFMMLVSPLPMTKQGQRQMDTSDVPMLHMQVSPLLPPKVPGPDDFCIENWSGGIVGPVYMNHMSRLVLQGFSVERELSQVVR
;
A
#
# COMPACT_ATOMS: atom_id res chain seq x y z
N MET A 1 -30.06 3.56 7.47
CA MET A 1 -31.01 2.45 7.27
C MET A 1 -31.29 2.35 5.79
N PHE A 2 -30.52 1.52 5.06
CA PHE A 2 -30.93 0.81 3.84
C PHE A 2 -29.93 -0.33 3.68
N HIS A 3 -30.40 -1.54 4.01
CA HIS A 3 -29.77 -2.79 3.65
C HIS A 3 -29.97 -2.97 2.14
N ASP A 4 -28.88 -3.18 1.41
CA ASP A 4 -28.95 -3.77 0.09
C ASP A 4 -28.80 -5.30 0.26
N PRO A 5 -29.84 -6.11 -0.02
CA PRO A 5 -29.86 -7.54 0.27
C PRO A 5 -29.29 -8.39 -0.88
N GLN A 6 -28.24 -7.89 -1.55
CA GLN A 6 -27.57 -8.61 -2.64
C GLN A 6 -26.05 -8.49 -2.52
N ASN A 7 -25.45 -9.28 -1.64
CA ASN A 7 -24.25 -10.01 -2.05
C ASN A 7 -24.01 -11.23 -1.17
N ALA A 8 -24.03 -12.37 -1.84
CA ALA A 8 -23.91 -13.71 -1.29
C ALA A 8 -22.72 -13.84 -0.35
N ASN A 9 -22.94 -14.47 0.81
CA ASN A 9 -22.05 -15.39 1.55
C ASN A 9 -20.56 -15.39 1.14
N LEU A 10 -19.91 -14.21 1.13
CA LEU A 10 -18.54 -14.02 0.71
C LEU A 10 -17.70 -14.50 1.89
N LYS A 11 -17.28 -15.77 1.84
CA LYS A 11 -16.32 -16.32 2.79
C LYS A 11 -15.08 -15.43 2.77
N ILE A 12 -14.91 -14.63 3.82
CA ILE A 12 -13.70 -13.83 4.03
C ILE A 12 -12.51 -14.79 3.99
N PRO A 13 -11.50 -14.57 3.12
CA PRO A 13 -10.35 -15.45 3.08
C PRO A 13 -9.68 -15.51 4.46
N ARG A 14 -9.16 -16.68 4.82
CA ARG A 14 -8.36 -16.85 6.05
C ARG A 14 -7.14 -15.93 6.14
N LEU A 15 -6.72 -15.38 5.02
CA LEU A 15 -5.59 -14.46 4.90
C LEU A 15 -6.00 -12.98 4.97
N SER A 16 -7.30 -12.66 4.96
CA SER A 16 -7.76 -11.29 5.13
C SER A 16 -7.56 -10.82 6.57
N LEU A 17 -7.15 -9.56 6.75
CA LEU A 17 -7.10 -8.92 8.06
C LEU A 17 -8.47 -8.92 8.74
N LEU A 18 -9.58 -8.86 7.99
CA LEU A 18 -10.92 -8.97 8.59
C LEU A 18 -11.16 -10.32 9.28
N SER A 19 -10.51 -11.40 8.83
CA SER A 19 -10.63 -12.70 9.50
C SER A 19 -9.92 -12.71 10.87
N LEU A 20 -8.97 -11.79 11.07
CA LEU A 20 -8.31 -11.55 12.34
C LEU A 20 -9.10 -10.54 13.20
N CYS A 21 -9.84 -9.63 12.59
CA CYS A 21 -10.81 -8.75 13.25
C CYS A 21 -12.06 -9.54 13.69
N LYS A 22 -12.09 -10.06 14.92
CA LYS A 22 -13.34 -10.65 15.45
C LYS A 22 -14.38 -9.56 15.76
N PRO A 23 -15.69 -9.87 15.68
CA PRO A 23 -16.72 -8.94 16.12
C PRO A 23 -16.47 -8.53 17.57
N TYR A 24 -16.67 -7.24 17.85
CA TYR A 24 -16.49 -6.59 19.14
C TYR A 24 -17.05 -7.46 20.28
N SER A 25 -16.16 -8.21 20.93
CA SER A 25 -16.41 -9.09 22.06
C SER A 25 -15.22 -8.86 22.99
N ASP A 26 -15.46 -8.84 24.29
CA ASP A 26 -14.60 -8.40 25.43
C ASP A 26 -13.17 -9.01 25.55
N ARG A 27 -12.57 -9.50 24.46
CA ARG A 27 -11.17 -9.94 24.39
C ARG A 27 -10.31 -8.88 23.69
N LYS A 28 -9.10 -8.67 24.25
CA LYS A 28 -7.99 -7.84 23.74
C LYS A 28 -7.42 -8.26 22.36
N THR A 29 -8.27 -8.63 21.40
CA THR A 29 -7.86 -9.18 20.08
C THR A 29 -8.49 -8.42 18.91
N ALA A 30 -8.89 -7.17 19.11
CA ALA A 30 -9.20 -6.27 17.99
C ALA A 30 -7.87 -5.84 17.34
N ILE A 31 -7.82 -5.81 16.00
CA ILE A 31 -6.71 -5.18 15.30
C ILE A 31 -6.85 -3.68 15.49
N ASP A 32 -5.87 -3.09 16.16
CA ASP A 32 -5.69 -1.66 16.23
C ASP A 32 -4.87 -1.22 15.01
N ILE A 33 -5.49 -0.50 14.07
CA ILE A 33 -4.84 -0.13 12.81
C ILE A 33 -3.51 0.62 13.05
N GLU A 34 -3.46 1.48 14.08
CA GLU A 34 -2.30 2.31 14.38
C GLU A 34 -1.12 1.48 14.94
N ASN A 35 -1.42 0.46 15.75
CA ASN A 35 -0.42 -0.31 16.47
C ASN A 35 -0.12 -1.68 15.85
N ASP A 36 -1.05 -2.23 15.09
CA ASP A 36 -0.95 -3.57 14.51
C ASP A 36 -0.56 -3.57 13.04
N ILE A 37 -0.79 -2.50 12.27
CA ILE A 37 -0.44 -2.47 10.85
C ILE A 37 0.88 -1.73 10.64
N VAL A 38 1.85 -2.41 10.04
CA VAL A 38 3.14 -1.82 9.72
C VAL A 38 3.19 -1.52 8.23
N MET A 39 3.43 -0.26 7.88
CA MET A 39 3.64 0.15 6.49
C MET A 39 5.10 0.55 6.29
N LEU A 40 5.81 -0.20 5.45
CA LEU A 40 7.15 0.13 5.02
C LEU A 40 7.04 0.90 3.70
N VAL A 41 7.34 2.20 3.74
CA VAL A 41 7.22 3.08 2.58
C VAL A 41 8.60 3.34 1.98
N GLN A 42 8.73 3.07 0.67
CA GLN A 42 9.93 3.41 -0.09
C GLN A 42 9.58 4.35 -1.23
N CYS A 43 10.14 5.56 -1.17
CA CYS A 43 10.05 6.54 -2.25
C CYS A 43 11.23 6.35 -3.21
N LYS A 44 10.96 6.17 -4.51
CA LYS A 44 11.98 6.06 -5.57
C LYS A 44 11.68 7.09 -6.67
N ASN A 45 12.41 8.20 -6.64
CA ASN A 45 12.32 9.26 -7.65
C ASN A 45 13.25 8.95 -8.83
N TYR A 46 12.85 8.02 -9.69
CA TYR A 46 13.61 7.66 -10.88
C TYR A 46 13.10 8.39 -12.12
N LYS A 47 14.03 8.74 -13.02
CA LYS A 47 13.71 9.24 -14.37
C LYS A 47 13.21 8.13 -15.32
N LEU A 48 13.27 6.87 -14.87
CA LEU A 48 12.87 5.68 -15.62
C LEU A 48 11.80 4.91 -14.86
N LYS A 49 11.06 4.07 -15.60
CA LYS A 49 10.07 3.14 -15.02
C LYS A 49 10.72 2.22 -14.00
N ILE A 50 9.95 1.83 -12.99
CA ILE A 50 10.42 0.93 -11.93
C ILE A 50 10.70 -0.47 -12.52
N ALA A 51 11.92 -0.96 -12.34
CA ALA A 51 12.37 -2.26 -12.81
C ALA A 51 12.07 -3.37 -11.78
N ALA A 52 12.06 -4.62 -12.24
CA ALA A 52 11.85 -5.80 -11.39
C ALA A 52 12.90 -5.94 -10.28
N ALA A 53 14.13 -5.47 -10.50
CA ALA A 53 15.18 -5.48 -9.48
C ALA A 53 14.77 -4.67 -8.25
N THR A 54 14.18 -3.48 -8.44
CA THR A 54 13.67 -2.66 -7.33
C THR A 54 12.58 -3.40 -6.58
N VAL A 55 11.62 -4.04 -7.27
CA VAL A 55 10.56 -4.80 -6.58
C VAL A 55 11.14 -5.95 -5.72
N ARG A 56 12.17 -6.66 -6.19
CA ARG A 56 12.86 -7.69 -5.41
C ARG A 56 13.60 -7.13 -4.20
N GLU A 57 14.26 -5.99 -4.35
CA GLU A 57 14.90 -5.26 -3.25
C GLU A 57 13.87 -4.95 -2.14
N LEU A 58 12.70 -4.42 -2.50
CA LEU A 58 11.65 -4.11 -1.54
C LEU A 58 11.11 -5.37 -0.82
N ALA A 59 10.95 -6.48 -1.56
CA ALA A 59 10.56 -7.75 -0.96
C ALA A 59 11.58 -8.21 0.09
N GLY A 60 12.87 -8.11 -0.24
CA GLY A 60 13.97 -8.44 0.67
C GLY A 60 14.02 -7.54 1.91
N ILE A 61 13.82 -6.23 1.75
CA ILE A 61 13.77 -5.27 2.88
C ILE A 61 12.67 -5.68 3.87
N ARG A 62 11.49 -6.02 3.37
CA ARG A 62 10.35 -6.42 4.21
C ARG A 62 10.63 -7.74 4.92
N GLU A 63 11.21 -8.74 4.25
CA GLU A 63 11.62 -9.98 4.93
C GLU A 63 12.70 -9.74 6.00
N PHE A 64 13.60 -8.77 5.81
CA PHE A 64 14.61 -8.42 6.80
C PHE A 64 14.03 -7.70 8.02
N HIS A 65 13.10 -6.76 7.82
CA HIS A 65 12.52 -5.95 8.90
C HIS A 65 11.50 -6.72 9.75
N ILE A 66 10.82 -7.71 9.18
CA ILE A 66 9.90 -8.55 9.93
C ILE A 66 10.72 -9.63 10.64
N ASN A 67 11.05 -9.36 11.91
CA ASN A 67 11.65 -10.35 12.79
C ASN A 67 10.67 -11.54 12.89
N MET A 68 10.97 -12.65 12.18
CA MET A 68 10.04 -13.73 11.80
C MET A 68 9.45 -14.60 12.94
N ARG A 69 9.03 -14.02 14.08
CA ARG A 69 8.51 -14.82 15.20
C ARG A 69 7.09 -15.32 14.98
N LEU A 70 6.20 -14.59 14.29
CA LEU A 70 4.82 -15.03 14.04
C LEU A 70 4.37 -14.78 12.59
N LYS A 71 3.70 -15.77 11.99
CA LYS A 71 3.09 -15.63 10.64
C LYS A 71 2.07 -14.49 10.56
N ALA A 72 1.43 -14.14 11.69
CA ALA A 72 0.49 -13.03 11.76
C ALA A 72 1.16 -11.67 11.46
N ASP A 73 2.42 -11.49 11.85
CA ASP A 73 3.17 -10.24 11.65
C ASP A 73 3.48 -10.00 10.18
N LYS A 74 3.63 -11.09 9.40
CA LYS A 74 3.73 -11.02 7.94
C LYS A 74 2.46 -10.41 7.34
N MET A 75 1.28 -10.85 7.78
CA MET A 75 0.01 -10.39 7.21
C MET A 75 -0.34 -8.95 7.60
N LYS A 76 0.33 -8.41 8.61
CA LYS A 76 0.17 -7.05 9.12
C LYS A 76 1.16 -6.04 8.55
N THR A 77 2.20 -6.51 7.86
CA THR A 77 3.26 -5.65 7.32
C THR A 77 3.20 -5.55 5.81
N PHE A 78 2.92 -4.34 5.32
CA PHE A 78 2.80 -3.99 3.92
C PHE A 78 4.01 -3.24 3.42
N MET A 79 4.33 -3.42 2.15
CA MET A 79 5.34 -2.63 1.46
C MET A 79 4.67 -1.67 0.47
N MET A 80 4.92 -0.38 0.60
CA MET A 80 4.42 0.63 -0.32
C MET A 80 5.58 1.23 -1.10
N LEU A 81 5.56 1.07 -2.41
CA LEU A 81 6.44 1.78 -3.33
C LEU A 81 5.75 3.06 -3.80
N VAL A 82 6.43 4.19 -3.69
CA VAL A 82 5.98 5.48 -4.23
C VAL A 82 6.96 5.94 -5.31
N SER A 83 6.47 6.24 -6.51
CA SER A 83 7.32 6.77 -7.60
C SER A 83 6.53 7.61 -8.60
N PRO A 84 7.17 8.53 -9.33
CA PRO A 84 6.48 9.33 -10.34
C PRO A 84 6.14 8.57 -11.61
N LEU A 85 6.86 7.48 -11.89
CA LEU A 85 6.69 6.68 -13.10
C LEU A 85 6.13 5.29 -12.80
N PRO A 86 5.41 4.68 -13.75
CA PRO A 86 4.87 3.33 -13.61
C PRO A 86 5.97 2.27 -13.57
N MET A 87 5.61 1.05 -13.19
CA MET A 87 6.48 -0.11 -13.35
C MET A 87 6.67 -0.49 -14.83
N THR A 88 7.79 -1.14 -15.13
CA THR A 88 7.95 -1.93 -16.35
C THR A 88 7.04 -3.16 -16.30
N LYS A 89 6.73 -3.76 -17.46
CA LYS A 89 5.93 -5.01 -17.50
C LYS A 89 6.56 -6.13 -16.65
N GLN A 90 7.89 -6.23 -16.65
CA GLN A 90 8.61 -7.19 -15.82
C GLN A 90 8.54 -6.84 -14.33
N GLY A 91 8.61 -5.54 -13.99
CA GLY A 91 8.42 -5.05 -12.62
C GLY A 91 7.04 -5.39 -12.08
N GLN A 92 6.00 -5.15 -12.88
CA GLN A 92 4.63 -5.52 -12.51
C GLN A 92 4.48 -7.03 -12.31
N ARG A 93 4.98 -7.86 -13.24
CA ARG A 93 4.98 -9.33 -13.09
C ARG A 93 5.68 -9.77 -11.81
N GLN A 94 6.84 -9.18 -11.50
CA GLN A 94 7.57 -9.49 -10.27
C GLN A 94 6.80 -9.13 -9.00
N MET A 95 6.05 -8.03 -9.03
CA MET A 95 5.18 -7.62 -7.93
C MET A 95 3.98 -8.56 -7.78
N ASP A 96 3.41 -9.01 -8.90
CA ASP A 96 2.26 -9.92 -8.92
C ASP A 96 2.58 -11.32 -8.39
N THR A 97 3.77 -11.82 -8.68
CA THR A 97 4.22 -13.13 -8.19
C THR A 97 4.84 -13.06 -6.79
N SER A 98 4.93 -11.88 -6.18
CA SER A 98 5.44 -11.75 -4.81
C SER A 98 4.38 -12.17 -3.80
N ASP A 99 4.81 -12.89 -2.77
CA ASP A 99 4.03 -13.26 -1.59
C ASP A 99 3.95 -12.12 -0.55
N VAL A 100 4.70 -11.03 -0.76
CA VAL A 100 4.66 -9.84 0.07
C VAL A 100 3.43 -9.00 -0.31
N PRO A 101 2.63 -8.53 0.66
CA PRO A 101 1.60 -7.52 0.41
C PRO A 101 2.26 -6.21 -0.04
N MET A 102 2.20 -5.94 -1.35
CA MET A 102 2.79 -4.74 -1.95
C MET A 102 1.75 -3.82 -2.58
N LEU A 103 2.01 -2.52 -2.47
CA LEU A 103 1.30 -1.46 -3.18
C LEU A 103 2.31 -0.63 -3.98
N HIS A 104 1.90 -0.17 -5.15
CA HIS A 104 2.63 0.83 -5.92
C HIS A 104 1.75 2.05 -6.15
N MET A 105 2.11 3.18 -5.56
CA MET A 105 1.42 4.45 -5.73
C MET A 105 2.23 5.36 -6.65
N GLN A 106 1.58 5.90 -7.67
CA GLN A 106 2.18 6.95 -8.49
C GLN A 106 1.93 8.31 -7.86
N VAL A 107 2.98 9.11 -7.69
CA VAL A 107 2.89 10.49 -7.18
C VAL A 107 3.71 11.38 -8.08
N SER A 108 3.11 12.42 -8.65
CA SER A 108 3.84 13.33 -9.53
C SER A 108 4.97 14.04 -8.76
N PRO A 109 6.10 14.36 -9.42
CA PRO A 109 7.18 15.07 -8.76
C PRO A 109 6.71 16.38 -8.16
N LEU A 110 7.30 16.76 -7.04
CA LEU A 110 7.15 18.12 -6.53
C LEU A 110 7.90 19.08 -7.44
N LEU A 111 7.28 20.23 -7.70
CA LEU A 111 7.81 21.32 -8.50
C LEU A 111 8.09 22.49 -7.56
N PRO A 112 9.32 23.01 -7.54
CA PRO A 112 9.67 24.11 -6.66
C PRO A 112 8.90 25.40 -7.02
N PRO A 113 8.82 26.37 -6.10
CA PRO A 113 8.32 27.70 -6.40
C PRO A 113 8.99 28.33 -7.62
N LYS A 114 8.27 29.14 -8.39
CA LYS A 114 8.82 29.81 -9.60
C LYS A 114 9.88 30.85 -9.28
N VAL A 115 9.86 31.40 -8.08
CA VAL A 115 10.79 32.43 -7.61
C VAL A 115 11.66 31.80 -6.53
N PRO A 116 12.96 31.58 -6.78
CA PRO A 116 13.88 31.05 -5.78
C PRO A 116 13.98 31.99 -4.57
N GLY A 117 14.01 31.43 -3.37
CA GLY A 117 14.02 32.24 -2.16
C GLY A 117 14.16 31.43 -0.87
N PRO A 118 14.13 32.11 0.29
CA PRO A 118 14.19 31.45 1.59
C PRO A 118 13.06 30.44 1.80
N ASP A 119 11.95 30.61 1.08
CA ASP A 119 10.78 29.73 1.09
C ASP A 119 10.95 28.43 0.27
N ASP A 120 12.09 28.22 -0.39
CA ASP A 120 12.36 26.99 -1.16
C ASP A 120 12.35 25.74 -0.26
N PHE A 121 12.50 25.89 1.06
CA PHE A 121 12.41 24.81 2.04
C PHE A 121 10.99 24.59 2.59
N CYS A 122 10.04 25.50 2.31
CA CYS A 122 8.64 25.41 2.75
C CYS A 122 7.85 24.54 1.77
N ILE A 123 7.60 23.27 2.10
CA ILE A 123 6.93 22.31 1.21
C ILE A 123 5.53 22.75 0.78
N GLU A 124 4.87 23.56 1.59
CA GLU A 124 3.54 24.13 1.33
C GLU A 124 3.53 25.02 0.09
N ASN A 125 4.68 25.60 -0.27
CA ASN A 125 4.84 26.46 -1.43
C ASN A 125 5.19 25.68 -2.71
N TRP A 126 5.43 24.37 -2.59
CA TRP A 126 5.71 23.51 -3.74
C TRP A 126 4.39 23.09 -4.39
N SER A 127 4.44 22.91 -5.71
CA SER A 127 3.31 22.40 -6.49
C SER A 127 3.60 20.97 -6.97
N GLY A 128 2.63 20.30 -7.59
CA GLY A 128 2.76 18.89 -7.95
C GLY A 128 2.37 17.97 -6.79
N GLY A 129 3.07 16.84 -6.62
CA GLY A 129 2.73 15.88 -5.57
C GLY A 129 1.34 15.24 -5.74
N ILE A 130 0.83 15.24 -6.98
CA ILE A 130 -0.51 14.77 -7.31
C ILE A 130 -0.49 13.24 -7.25
N VAL A 131 -1.39 12.69 -6.43
CA VAL A 131 -1.56 11.24 -6.35
C VAL A 131 -2.26 10.75 -7.61
N GLY A 132 -1.60 9.83 -8.29
CA GLY A 132 -2.09 9.16 -9.48
C GLY A 132 -2.57 7.74 -9.18
N PRO A 133 -2.48 6.83 -10.18
CA PRO A 133 -2.93 5.46 -10.02
C PRO A 133 -2.24 4.71 -8.88
N VAL A 134 -3.01 3.91 -8.16
CA VAL A 134 -2.51 2.99 -7.14
C VAL A 134 -2.73 1.56 -7.60
N TYR A 135 -1.66 0.79 -7.61
CA TYR A 135 -1.65 -0.62 -7.92
C TYR A 135 -1.49 -1.45 -6.65
N MET A 136 -2.25 -2.54 -6.56
CA MET A 136 -2.14 -3.54 -5.50
C MET A 136 -1.90 -4.90 -6.11
N ASN A 137 -0.91 -5.62 -5.57
CA ASN A 137 -0.71 -7.00 -5.97
C ASN A 137 -1.78 -7.92 -5.38
N HIS A 138 -1.82 -9.16 -5.86
CA HIS A 138 -2.79 -10.15 -5.41
C HIS A 138 -2.79 -10.35 -3.89
N MET A 139 -1.60 -10.37 -3.28
CA MET A 139 -1.48 -10.54 -1.83
C MET A 139 -2.09 -9.38 -1.06
N SER A 140 -1.79 -8.13 -1.41
CA SER A 140 -2.44 -6.96 -0.79
C SER A 140 -3.95 -7.02 -0.91
N ARG A 141 -4.48 -7.39 -2.08
CA ARG A 141 -5.93 -7.54 -2.28
C ARG A 141 -6.53 -8.61 -1.38
N LEU A 142 -5.88 -9.76 -1.24
CA LEU A 142 -6.32 -10.82 -0.33
C LEU A 142 -6.33 -10.36 1.12
N VAL A 143 -5.26 -9.70 1.56
CA VAL A 143 -5.10 -9.23 2.94
C VAL A 143 -6.11 -8.14 3.26
N LEU A 144 -6.35 -7.22 2.32
CA LEU A 144 -7.29 -6.10 2.47
C LEU A 144 -8.72 -6.45 2.03
N GLN A 145 -8.99 -7.72 1.69
CA GLN A 145 -10.30 -8.10 1.19
C GLN A 145 -11.38 -7.82 2.23
N GLY A 146 -12.41 -7.09 1.79
CA GLY A 146 -13.56 -6.66 2.59
C GLY A 146 -13.38 -5.29 3.27
N PHE A 147 -12.18 -4.69 3.20
CA PHE A 147 -12.04 -3.27 3.47
C PHE A 147 -12.41 -2.46 2.22
N SER A 148 -12.84 -1.21 2.42
CA SER A 148 -13.15 -0.30 1.31
C SER A 148 -11.92 0.35 0.67
N VAL A 149 -10.71 -0.18 0.91
CA VAL A 149 -9.44 0.41 0.47
C VAL A 149 -9.37 0.55 -1.05
N GLU A 150 -9.80 -0.46 -1.83
CA GLU A 150 -9.79 -0.33 -3.29
C GLU A 150 -10.70 0.81 -3.77
N ARG A 151 -11.85 0.99 -3.11
CA ARG A 151 -12.79 2.08 -3.39
C ARG A 151 -12.18 3.43 -3.03
N GLU A 152 -11.60 3.56 -1.85
CA GLU A 152 -10.96 4.80 -1.41
C GLU A 152 -9.77 5.17 -2.29
N LEU A 153 -8.89 4.23 -2.60
CA LEU A 153 -7.75 4.46 -3.51
C LEU A 153 -8.22 4.82 -4.93
N SER A 154 -9.32 4.24 -5.42
CA SER A 154 -9.89 4.59 -6.72
C SER A 154 -10.43 6.03 -6.77
N GLN A 155 -10.83 6.59 -5.63
CA GLN A 155 -11.29 7.98 -5.52
C GLN A 155 -10.14 8.99 -5.45
N VAL A 156 -8.94 8.53 -5.08
CA VAL A 156 -7.74 9.36 -4.99
C VAL A 156 -7.10 9.59 -6.37
N VAL A 157 -7.39 8.73 -7.35
CA VAL A 157 -6.97 8.93 -8.75
C VAL A 157 -7.77 10.11 -9.35
N ARG A 158 -7.13 11.28 -9.47
CA ARG A 158 -7.68 12.47 -10.14
C ARG A 158 -6.92 12.81 -11.41
#